data_AF-A0A0Q8RT22-F1
#
_entry.id   AF-A0A0Q8RT22-F1
#
_cell.length_a   1.000
_cell.length_b   1.000
_cell.length_c   1.000
_cell.angle_alpha   90.00
_cell.angle_beta   90.00
_cell.angle_gamma   90.00
#
_symmetry.space_group_name_H-M   'P 1'
#
loop_
_entity.id
_entity.type
_entity.pdbx_description
1 polymer ?
#
loop_
_entity_poly.entity_id
_entity_poly.type
_entity_poly.pdbx_seq_one_letter_code
_entity_poly.pdbx_strand_id
1 'polypeptide(L)'
;MARLVFGGAIDYQRVRIHNTRFIPFLQRKDVCITPNGELYFHISRYRPDFSLATESEKHWFMHEMVHVWQHQLGYPVMWRGAIRLGLSYDYELAPELRLCDFNMEAQAEVLADYFAVVYLQKLDAGLYNDMLRDFLRDPSSPANLPRIFFANGVIS
;
A
#
# COMPACT_ATOMS: atom_id res chain seq x y z
N MET A 1 2.45 -11.34 -9.03
CA MET A 1 1.33 -10.42 -8.77
C MET A 1 1.80 -8.98 -8.61
N ALA A 2 2.53 -8.61 -7.54
CA ALA A 2 2.93 -7.21 -7.28
C ALA A 2 3.69 -6.50 -8.42
N ARG A 3 4.45 -7.24 -9.26
CA ARG A 3 5.10 -6.69 -10.46
C ARG A 3 4.14 -6.05 -11.47
N LEU A 4 2.85 -6.41 -11.44
CA LEU A 4 1.84 -5.79 -12.29
C LEU A 4 1.68 -4.30 -11.97
N VAL A 5 1.79 -3.92 -10.70
CA VAL A 5 1.61 -2.53 -10.24
C VAL A 5 2.94 -1.79 -10.18
N PHE A 6 3.97 -2.41 -9.59
CA PHE A 6 5.22 -1.71 -9.28
C PHE A 6 6.35 -1.95 -10.29
N GLY A 7 6.17 -2.87 -11.25
CA GLY A 7 7.22 -3.23 -12.20
C GLY A 7 8.52 -3.62 -11.50
N GLY A 8 9.58 -2.83 -11.69
CA GLY A 8 10.89 -2.99 -11.06
C GLY A 8 11.15 -2.11 -9.83
N ALA A 9 10.18 -1.31 -9.37
CA ALA A 9 10.37 -0.34 -8.29
C ALA A 9 10.49 -0.96 -6.90
N ILE A 10 10.19 -2.26 -6.76
CA ILE A 10 10.43 -3.02 -5.54
C ILE A 10 11.53 -4.04 -5.82
N ASP A 11 12.55 -4.07 -4.97
CA ASP A 11 13.46 -5.20 -4.88
C ASP A 11 12.77 -6.38 -4.18
N TYR A 12 12.09 -7.22 -4.97
CA TYR A 12 11.36 -8.39 -4.50
C TYR A 12 12.26 -9.44 -3.84
N GLN A 13 13.57 -9.45 -4.12
CA GLN A 13 14.49 -10.42 -3.51
C GLN A 13 14.72 -10.14 -2.03
N ARG A 14 14.48 -8.90 -1.59
CA ARG A 14 14.58 -8.48 -0.18
C ARG A 14 13.29 -8.66 0.59
N VAL A 15 12.15 -8.79 -0.08
CA VAL A 15 10.85 -8.93 0.59
C VAL A 15 10.74 -10.31 1.22
N ARG A 16 10.31 -10.36 2.48
CA ARG A 16 10.00 -11.60 3.21
C ARG A 16 8.56 -11.55 3.68
N ILE A 17 7.89 -12.70 3.63
CA ILE A 17 6.52 -12.88 4.12
C ILE A 17 6.59 -13.90 5.23
N HIS A 18 6.26 -13.45 6.43
CA HIS A 18 6.29 -14.27 7.64
C HIS A 18 4.88 -14.68 8.02
N ASN A 19 4.73 -15.95 8.42
CA ASN A 19 3.50 -16.50 8.99
C ASN A 19 3.47 -16.39 10.53
N THR A 20 4.11 -15.34 11.07
CA THR A 20 4.24 -15.09 12.51
C THR A 20 3.84 -13.65 12.85
N ARG A 21 3.56 -13.41 14.13
CA ARG A 21 3.32 -12.06 14.64
C ARG A 21 4.63 -11.27 14.70
N PHE A 22 4.60 -10.01 14.29
CA PHE A 22 5.67 -9.05 14.51
C PHE A 22 5.75 -8.63 15.98
N ILE A 23 4.60 -8.31 16.59
CA ILE A 23 4.50 -8.00 18.02
C ILE A 23 3.89 -9.21 18.73
N PRO A 24 4.69 -10.00 19.46
CA PRO A 24 4.20 -11.17 20.18
C PRO A 24 3.02 -10.80 21.09
N PHE A 25 1.96 -11.60 21.05
CA PHE A 25 0.74 -11.48 21.85
C PHE A 25 -0.14 -10.22 21.65
N LEU A 26 0.41 -9.09 21.20
CA LEU A 26 -0.34 -7.83 21.01
C LEU A 26 -0.87 -7.64 19.59
N GLN A 27 -0.24 -8.25 18.58
CA GLN A 27 -0.79 -8.23 17.22
C GLN A 27 -2.10 -9.01 17.19
N ARG A 28 -3.20 -8.29 16.93
CA ARG A 28 -4.54 -8.83 16.81
C ARG A 28 -4.59 -9.94 15.75
N LYS A 29 -5.55 -10.84 15.92
CA LYS A 29 -5.89 -11.79 14.85
C LYS A 29 -6.31 -10.99 13.61
N ASP A 30 -6.04 -11.57 12.45
CA ASP A 30 -6.41 -11.02 11.15
C ASP A 30 -5.75 -9.69 10.76
N VAL A 31 -4.56 -9.44 11.27
CA VAL A 31 -3.76 -8.24 10.95
C VAL A 31 -2.43 -8.65 10.31
N CYS A 32 -2.00 -7.86 9.33
CA CYS A 32 -0.64 -7.81 8.81
C CYS A 32 0.02 -6.52 9.31
N ILE A 33 1.32 -6.60 9.57
CA ILE A 33 2.16 -5.45 9.89
C ILE A 33 3.35 -5.47 8.94
N THR A 34 3.67 -4.30 8.37
CA THR A 34 4.77 -4.14 7.40
C THR A 34 5.81 -3.15 7.92
N PRO A 35 6.65 -3.54 8.90
CA PRO A 35 7.41 -2.59 9.67
C PRO A 35 8.71 -2.11 9.00
N ASN A 36 9.34 -3.01 8.26
CA ASN A 36 10.74 -2.90 7.82
C ASN A 36 10.88 -3.36 6.35
N GLY A 37 9.80 -3.28 5.58
CA GLY A 37 9.75 -3.82 4.21
C GLY A 37 9.53 -5.33 4.15
N GLU A 38 9.27 -5.98 5.28
CA GLU A 38 8.83 -7.38 5.36
C GLU A 38 7.38 -7.45 5.87
N LEU A 39 6.64 -8.49 5.49
CA LEU A 39 5.23 -8.66 5.80
C LEU A 39 5.06 -9.68 6.94
N TYR A 40 4.38 -9.31 8.02
CA TYR A 40 4.12 -10.21 9.16
C TYR A 40 2.63 -10.52 9.27
N PHE A 41 2.18 -11.56 8.58
CA PHE A 41 0.80 -12.02 8.64
C PHE A 41 0.56 -12.89 9.87
N HIS A 42 -0.52 -12.60 10.58
CA HIS A 42 -1.06 -13.58 11.52
C HIS A 42 -1.40 -14.89 10.79
N ILE A 43 -1.14 -16.04 11.43
CA ILE A 43 -1.30 -17.37 10.83
C ILE A 43 -2.70 -17.64 10.23
N SER A 44 -3.76 -17.02 10.76
CA SER A 44 -5.13 -17.14 10.19
C SER A 44 -5.25 -16.56 8.79
N ARG A 45 -4.40 -15.60 8.43
CA ARG A 45 -4.45 -14.85 7.17
C ARG A 45 -3.26 -15.09 6.26
N TYR A 46 -2.20 -15.71 6.77
CA TYR A 46 -1.09 -16.13 5.92
C TYR A 46 -1.56 -17.10 4.83
N ARG A 47 -1.04 -16.92 3.62
CA ARG A 47 -1.21 -17.85 2.50
C ARG A 47 0.18 -18.22 1.96
N PRO A 48 0.42 -19.50 1.64
CA PRO A 48 1.66 -19.91 0.97
C PRO A 48 1.87 -19.21 -0.37
N ASP A 49 0.77 -18.93 -1.08
CA ASP A 49 0.77 -18.18 -2.33
C ASP A 49 -0.48 -17.28 -2.40
N PHE A 50 -0.29 -15.97 -2.22
CA PHE A 50 -1.37 -14.98 -2.32
C PHE A 50 -1.91 -14.82 -3.75
N SER A 51 -1.16 -15.23 -4.80
CA SER A 51 -1.65 -15.15 -6.18
C SER A 51 -2.77 -16.17 -6.48
N LEU A 52 -2.91 -17.19 -5.64
CA LEU A 52 -3.98 -18.20 -5.69
C LEU A 52 -5.10 -17.93 -4.67
N ALA A 53 -4.99 -16.86 -3.89
CA ALA A 53 -5.96 -16.50 -2.86
C ALA A 53 -7.24 -15.86 -3.45
N THR A 54 -8.22 -15.57 -2.58
CA THR A 54 -9.44 -14.84 -2.96
C THR A 54 -9.11 -13.41 -3.42
N GLU A 55 -10.00 -12.74 -4.16
CA GLU A 55 -9.76 -11.37 -4.62
C GLU A 55 -9.52 -10.39 -3.46
N SER A 56 -10.30 -10.51 -2.37
CA SER A 56 -10.10 -9.70 -1.17
C SER A 56 -8.74 -9.92 -0.52
N GLU A 57 -8.23 -11.16 -0.51
CA GLU A 57 -6.89 -11.45 0.03
C GLU A 57 -5.77 -10.97 -0.90
N LYS A 58 -6.00 -10.98 -2.22
CA LYS A 58 -5.08 -10.41 -3.20
C LYS A 58 -5.00 -8.89 -3.09
N HIS A 59 -6.14 -8.23 -2.93
CA HIS A 59 -6.24 -6.79 -2.67
C HIS A 59 -5.50 -6.43 -1.39
N TRP A 60 -5.80 -7.10 -0.27
CA TRP A 60 -5.10 -6.84 0.98
C TRP A 60 -3.59 -7.10 0.89
N PHE A 61 -3.17 -8.17 0.21
CA PHE A 61 -1.74 -8.38 -0.04
C PHE A 61 -1.12 -7.23 -0.84
N MET A 62 -1.83 -6.68 -1.83
CA MET A 62 -1.36 -5.53 -2.59
C MET A 62 -1.24 -4.28 -1.72
N HIS A 63 -2.21 -4.02 -0.84
CA HIS A 63 -2.15 -2.93 0.16
C HIS A 63 -0.85 -3.00 0.97
N GLU A 64 -0.55 -4.18 1.52
CA GLU A 64 0.66 -4.37 2.32
C GLU A 64 1.94 -4.24 1.48
N MET A 65 1.91 -4.64 0.20
CA MET A 65 3.02 -4.41 -0.73
C MET A 65 3.26 -2.92 -1.04
N VAL A 66 2.25 -2.06 -0.92
CA VAL A 66 2.44 -0.59 -1.02
C VAL A 66 3.28 -0.09 0.14
N HIS A 67 3.09 -0.61 1.36
CA HIS A 67 3.94 -0.27 2.49
C HIS A 67 5.39 -0.76 2.31
N VAL A 68 5.59 -1.94 1.70
CA VAL A 68 6.93 -2.39 1.31
C VAL A 68 7.57 -1.41 0.33
N TRP A 69 6.84 -0.98 -0.70
CA TRP A 69 7.29 0.01 -1.67
C TRP A 69 7.64 1.36 -1.00
N GLN A 70 6.75 1.88 -0.17
CA GLN A 70 6.98 3.10 0.62
C GLN A 70 8.28 2.99 1.45
N HIS A 71 8.45 1.87 2.16
CA HIS A 71 9.65 1.62 2.97
C HIS A 71 10.91 1.56 2.10
N GLN A 72 10.90 0.87 0.96
CA GLN A 72 12.06 0.77 0.08
C GLN A 72 12.45 2.12 -0.56
N LEU A 73 11.50 3.04 -0.74
CA LEU A 73 11.77 4.42 -1.13
C LEU A 73 12.17 5.34 0.05
N GLY A 74 12.32 4.79 1.26
CA GLY A 74 12.78 5.52 2.44
C GLY A 74 11.68 6.17 3.29
N TYR A 75 10.41 5.88 3.03
CA TYR A 75 9.31 6.40 3.83
C TYR A 75 9.24 5.71 5.21
N PRO A 76 9.09 6.44 6.33
CA PRO A 76 9.12 5.88 7.67
C PRO A 76 7.77 5.24 8.07
N VAL A 77 7.41 4.14 7.40
CA VAL A 77 6.13 3.40 7.56
C VAL A 77 5.86 3.06 9.03
N MET A 78 6.85 2.57 9.78
CA MET A 78 6.65 2.20 11.19
C MET A 78 6.33 3.34 12.11
N TRP A 79 7.07 4.45 11.99
CA TRP A 79 6.85 5.60 12.86
C TRP A 79 5.48 6.22 12.61
N ARG A 80 5.02 6.23 11.35
CA ARG A 80 3.70 6.76 10.98
C ARG A 80 2.56 5.76 11.21
N GLY A 81 2.83 4.47 11.10
CA GLY A 81 1.91 3.39 11.43
C GLY A 81 1.73 3.15 12.94
N ALA A 82 2.73 3.45 13.77
CA ALA A 82 2.56 3.45 15.23
C ALA A 82 1.64 4.59 15.71
N ILE A 83 1.48 5.65 14.91
CA ILE A 83 0.53 6.74 15.09
C ILE A 83 -0.87 6.35 14.53
N ARG A 84 -1.17 5.06 14.31
CA ARG A 84 -2.45 4.51 13.77
C ARG A 84 -3.73 4.89 14.53
N LEU A 85 -3.67 5.72 15.56
CA LEU A 85 -4.83 6.45 16.08
C LEU A 85 -5.08 7.68 15.17
N GLY A 86 -5.69 7.48 14.00
CA GLY A 86 -6.35 8.59 13.27
C GLY A 86 -6.07 8.77 11.76
N LEU A 87 -5.36 7.87 11.07
CA LEU A 87 -5.23 7.95 9.60
C LEU A 87 -6.42 7.26 8.93
N SER A 88 -7.12 7.98 8.05
CA SER A 88 -8.23 7.42 7.27
C SER A 88 -7.72 6.63 6.07
N TYR A 89 -8.42 5.54 5.79
CA TYR A 89 -8.33 4.77 4.55
C TYR A 89 -9.19 5.40 3.45
N ASP A 90 -10.16 6.24 3.82
CA ASP A 90 -11.02 6.93 2.88
C ASP A 90 -10.22 7.92 2.05
N TYR A 91 -10.49 7.94 0.76
CA TYR A 91 -9.90 8.86 -0.19
C TYR A 91 -10.94 9.31 -1.21
N GLU A 92 -10.67 10.44 -1.85
CA GLU A 92 -11.51 10.97 -2.91
C GLU A 92 -10.90 10.65 -4.28
N LEU A 93 -11.75 10.24 -5.23
CA LEU A 93 -11.37 10.08 -6.63
C LEU A 93 -11.62 11.41 -7.36
N ALA A 94 -10.54 12.15 -7.59
CA ALA A 94 -10.61 13.42 -8.33
C ALA A 94 -9.41 13.57 -9.29
N PRO A 95 -9.62 14.00 -10.54
CA PRO A 95 -8.57 14.05 -11.58
C PRO A 95 -7.44 15.06 -11.28
N GLU A 96 -7.66 16.01 -10.40
CA GLU A 96 -6.68 16.97 -9.89
C GLU A 96 -5.74 16.40 -8.83
N LEU A 97 -6.15 15.33 -8.13
CA LEU A 97 -5.34 14.71 -7.09
C LEU A 97 -4.29 13.78 -7.69
N ARG A 98 -3.12 13.70 -7.06
CA ARG A 98 -2.07 12.74 -7.40
C ARG A 98 -1.81 11.79 -6.25
N LEU A 99 -1.19 10.64 -6.54
CA LEU A 99 -0.87 9.65 -5.51
C LEU A 99 -0.17 10.27 -4.28
N CYS A 100 0.75 11.21 -4.50
CA CYS A 100 1.49 11.90 -3.44
C CYS A 100 0.64 12.82 -2.54
N ASP A 101 -0.58 13.17 -2.94
CA ASP A 101 -1.49 14.01 -2.16
C ASP A 101 -2.24 13.20 -1.09
N PHE A 102 -2.21 11.87 -1.17
CA PHE A 102 -2.80 10.97 -0.18
C PHE A 102 -1.83 10.63 0.95
N ASN A 103 -2.40 10.34 2.13
CA ASN A 103 -1.64 9.78 3.25
C ASN A 103 -1.18 8.34 2.94
N MET A 104 -0.30 7.77 3.77
CA MET A 104 0.30 6.46 3.49
C MET A 104 -0.69 5.28 3.39
N GLU A 105 -1.78 5.28 4.18
CA GLU A 105 -2.79 4.22 4.17
C GLU A 105 -3.74 4.42 2.97
N ALA A 106 -4.14 5.66 2.70
CA ALA A 106 -4.93 6.00 1.52
C ALA A 106 -4.18 5.69 0.20
N GLN A 107 -2.85 5.92 0.13
CA GLN A 107 -2.05 5.47 -1.01
C GLN A 107 -2.08 3.95 -1.19
N ALA A 108 -2.07 3.21 -0.07
CA ALA A 108 -2.10 1.77 -0.09
C ALA A 108 -3.44 1.24 -0.61
N GLU A 109 -4.54 1.85 -0.18
CA GLU A 109 -5.87 1.54 -0.68
C GLU A 109 -6.02 1.89 -2.16
N VAL A 110 -5.65 3.11 -2.59
CA VAL A 110 -5.72 3.56 -4.00
C VAL A 110 -5.00 2.60 -4.95
N LEU A 111 -3.79 2.16 -4.60
CA LEU A 111 -3.01 1.26 -5.45
C LEU A 111 -3.53 -0.19 -5.42
N ALA A 112 -4.09 -0.64 -4.28
CA ALA A 112 -4.73 -1.94 -4.18
C ALA A 112 -6.05 -1.99 -4.98
N ASP A 113 -6.84 -0.92 -4.95
CA ASP A 113 -8.06 -0.76 -5.74
C ASP A 113 -7.74 -0.68 -7.23
N TYR A 114 -6.76 0.13 -7.63
CA TYR A 114 -6.26 0.15 -9.01
C TYR A 114 -5.88 -1.25 -9.50
N PHE A 115 -5.17 -2.01 -8.66
CA PHE A 115 -4.82 -3.39 -8.98
C PHE A 115 -6.05 -4.27 -9.19
N ALA A 116 -7.03 -4.18 -8.29
CA ALA A 116 -8.25 -4.98 -8.36
C ALA A 116 -9.06 -4.64 -9.63
N VAL A 117 -9.27 -3.36 -9.90
CA VAL A 117 -10.01 -2.86 -11.07
C VAL A 117 -9.35 -3.34 -12.38
N VAL A 118 -8.05 -3.09 -12.53
CA VAL A 118 -7.35 -3.32 -13.81
C VAL A 118 -6.99 -4.78 -14.02
N TYR A 119 -6.49 -5.48 -13.00
CA TYR A 119 -5.88 -6.81 -13.20
C TYR A 119 -6.75 -7.97 -12.73
N LEU A 120 -7.61 -7.77 -11.72
CA LEU A 120 -8.55 -8.82 -11.28
C LEU A 120 -9.85 -8.76 -12.09
N GLN A 121 -10.46 -7.58 -12.14
CA GLN A 121 -11.75 -7.35 -12.78
C GLN A 121 -11.64 -7.04 -14.28
N LYS A 122 -10.45 -6.66 -14.75
CA LYS A 122 -10.16 -6.32 -16.16
C LYS A 122 -11.01 -5.17 -16.69
N LEU A 123 -11.26 -4.19 -15.83
CA LEU A 123 -12.00 -2.98 -16.17
C LEU A 123 -11.05 -1.87 -16.58
N ASP A 124 -11.60 -0.84 -17.21
CA ASP A 124 -10.86 0.38 -17.51
C ASP A 124 -10.47 1.11 -16.21
N ALA A 125 -9.26 1.65 -16.18
CA ALA A 125 -8.72 2.32 -15.00
C ALA A 125 -9.41 3.67 -14.72
N GLY A 126 -10.12 4.28 -15.67
CA GLY A 126 -10.84 5.54 -15.48
C GLY A 126 -9.98 6.62 -14.81
N LEU A 127 -10.51 7.24 -13.74
CA LEU A 127 -9.82 8.29 -12.98
C LEU A 127 -8.50 7.83 -12.34
N TYR A 128 -8.27 6.53 -12.14
CA TYR A 128 -6.98 6.06 -11.65
C TYR A 128 -5.84 6.38 -12.64
N ASN A 129 -6.10 6.41 -13.96
CA ASN A 129 -5.06 6.80 -14.92
C ASN A 129 -4.57 8.23 -14.69
N ASP A 130 -5.48 9.15 -14.34
CA ASP A 130 -5.14 10.54 -14.08
C ASP A 130 -4.44 10.72 -12.73
N MET A 131 -5.00 10.09 -11.69
CA MET A 131 -4.47 10.17 -10.32
C MET A 131 -3.10 9.51 -10.18
N LEU A 132 -2.90 8.40 -10.89
CA LEU A 132 -1.67 7.61 -10.85
C LEU A 132 -0.72 7.95 -11.99
N ARG A 133 -0.99 8.95 -12.84
CA ARG A 133 -0.17 9.23 -14.03
C ARG A 133 1.33 9.36 -13.74
N ASP A 134 1.69 10.00 -12.63
CA ASP A 134 3.08 10.23 -12.24
C ASP A 134 3.71 8.95 -11.70
N PHE A 135 2.93 8.16 -10.95
CA PHE A 135 3.32 6.82 -10.50
C PHE A 135 3.49 5.85 -11.66
N LEU A 136 2.53 5.76 -12.58
CA LEU A 136 2.59 4.86 -13.73
C LEU A 136 3.74 5.20 -14.68
N ARG A 137 4.13 6.47 -14.75
CA ARG A 137 5.31 6.91 -15.52
C ARG A 137 6.62 6.49 -14.84
N ASP A 138 6.73 6.66 -13.53
CA ASP A 138 7.93 6.30 -12.77
C ASP A 138 7.57 5.83 -11.36
N PRO A 139 7.29 4.52 -11.17
CA PRO A 139 6.93 3.97 -9.86
C PRO A 139 8.10 4.02 -8.86
N SER A 140 9.33 4.25 -9.33
CA SER A 140 10.51 4.31 -8.46
C SER A 140 10.76 5.71 -7.90
N SER A 141 9.99 6.71 -8.34
CA SER A 141 10.18 8.09 -7.90
C SER A 141 9.71 8.28 -6.46
N PRO A 142 10.56 8.78 -5.54
CA PRO A 142 10.15 9.20 -4.20
C PRO A 142 9.12 10.34 -4.22
N ALA A 143 8.96 11.05 -5.35
CA ALA A 143 7.94 12.09 -5.51
C ALA A 143 6.50 11.55 -5.41
N ASN A 144 6.32 10.23 -5.56
CA ASN A 144 5.03 9.56 -5.38
C ASN A 144 4.68 9.33 -3.90
N LEU A 145 5.66 9.42 -2.99
CA LEU A 145 5.41 9.24 -1.55
C LEU A 145 4.50 10.36 -1.01
N PRO A 146 3.81 10.12 0.12
CA PRO A 146 2.96 11.14 0.72
C PRO A 146 3.75 12.43 0.94
N ARG A 147 3.24 13.53 0.42
CA ARG A 147 3.76 14.86 0.77
C ARG A 147 3.66 14.98 2.29
N ILE A 148 4.77 15.36 2.92
CA ILE A 148 4.78 15.63 4.35
C ILE A 148 4.06 16.97 4.53
N PHE A 149 2.73 16.95 4.54
CA PHE A 149 1.97 18.04 5.12
C PHE A 149 2.18 17.95 6.63
N PHE A 150 3.07 18.79 7.17
CA PHE A 150 2.88 19.22 8.54
C PHE A 150 1.53 19.93 8.55
N ALA A 151 0.51 19.29 9.13
CA ALA A 151 -0.78 19.91 9.37
C ALA A 151 -0.58 21.06 10.37
N ASN A 152 -0.15 22.21 9.86
CA ASN A 152 -0.33 23.51 10.48
C ASN A 152 -1.25 24.30 9.57
N GLY A 153 -2.54 24.25 9.89
CA GLY A 153 -3.47 25.33 9.58
C GLY A 153 -4.29 25.19 8.30
N VAL A 154 -5.59 24.97 8.52
CA VAL A 154 -6.73 25.64 7.88
C VAL A 154 -6.85 25.54 6.35
N ILE A 155 -7.91 24.89 5.88
CA ILE A 155 -8.97 25.60 5.14
C ILE A 155 -10.34 25.08 5.61
N SER A 156 -11.13 26.06 6.11
CA SER A 156 -12.60 26.16 6.25
C SER A 156 -13.45 25.08 5.59
#